data_AF-A0A0F9WGV6-F1
#
_entry.id   AF-A0A0F9WGV6-F1
#
_cell.length_a   1.000
_cell.length_b   1.000
_cell.length_c   1.000
_cell.angle_alpha   90.00
_cell.angle_beta   90.00
_cell.angle_gamma   90.00
#
_symmetry.space_group_name_H-M   'P 1'
#
loop_
_entity.id
_entity.type
_entity.pdbx_description
1 polymer ?
#
loop_
_entity_poly.entity_id
_entity_poly.type
_entity_poly.pdbx_seq_one_letter_code
_entity_poly.pdbx_strand_id
1 'polypeptide(L)'
;MQKGKIEMERPQISKELVRDVVKIIEHKIEDRLDEKGRGIFVSRHEVMGVILEEFNEAIYACENEELHNFMGEILDVAVGCAIALASFRTEKMEW
;
A
#
# COMPACT_ATOMS: atom_id res chain seq x y z
N MET A 1 17.48 -44.34 -7.92
CA MET A 1 16.10 -43.79 -7.86
C MET A 1 16.20 -42.28 -7.71
N GLN A 2 15.97 -41.52 -8.79
CA GLN A 2 15.95 -40.06 -8.72
C GLN A 2 14.62 -39.63 -8.09
N LYS A 3 14.68 -38.93 -6.95
CA LYS A 3 13.53 -38.22 -6.39
C LYS A 3 13.22 -37.04 -7.32
N GLY A 4 12.14 -37.13 -8.07
CA GLY A 4 11.64 -36.01 -8.87
C GLY A 4 11.32 -34.84 -7.97
N LYS A 5 11.91 -33.67 -8.25
CA LYS A 5 11.50 -32.40 -7.67
C LYS A 5 10.07 -32.14 -8.15
N ILE A 6 9.11 -32.07 -7.24
CA ILE A 6 7.79 -31.50 -7.55
C ILE A 6 8.02 -30.00 -7.68
N GLU A 7 8.07 -29.49 -8.91
CA GLU A 7 8.00 -28.05 -9.15
C GLU A 7 6.58 -27.61 -8.78
N MET A 8 6.45 -26.92 -7.65
CA MET A 8 5.22 -26.22 -7.33
C MET A 8 5.09 -25.05 -8.29
N GLU A 9 4.11 -25.13 -9.19
CA GLU A 9 3.80 -24.06 -10.13
C GLU A 9 3.45 -22.78 -9.35
N ARG A 10 4.10 -21.66 -9.71
CA ARG A 10 3.90 -20.39 -9.00
C ARG A 10 2.49 -19.88 -9.24
N PRO A 11 1.70 -19.57 -8.19
CA PRO A 11 0.38 -18.98 -8.34
C PRO A 11 0.43 -17.72 -9.21
N GLN A 12 -0.48 -17.62 -10.17
CA GLN A 12 -0.60 -16.46 -11.05
C GLN A 12 -1.65 -15.49 -10.53
N ILE A 13 -1.36 -14.20 -10.60
CA ILE A 13 -2.32 -13.14 -10.25
C ILE A 13 -3.25 -12.92 -11.44
N SER A 14 -4.57 -13.04 -11.21
CA SER A 14 -5.58 -12.78 -12.25
C SER A 14 -5.89 -11.30 -12.40
N LYS A 15 -6.44 -10.91 -13.55
CA LYS A 15 -6.88 -9.52 -13.79
C LYS A 15 -8.03 -9.13 -12.86
N GLU A 16 -8.89 -10.09 -12.54
CA GLU A 16 -10.01 -9.94 -11.63
C GLU A 16 -9.51 -9.62 -10.22
N LEU A 17 -8.50 -10.35 -9.75
CA LEU A 17 -7.89 -10.11 -8.43
C LEU A 17 -7.27 -8.71 -8.35
N VAL A 18 -6.55 -8.28 -9.39
CA VAL A 18 -5.99 -6.91 -9.45
C VAL A 18 -7.10 -5.86 -9.39
N ARG A 19 -8.20 -6.05 -10.14
CA ARG A 19 -9.33 -5.11 -10.11
C ARG A 19 -9.97 -5.02 -8.74
N ASP A 20 -10.10 -6.13 -8.04
CA ASP A 20 -10.69 -6.13 -6.70
C ASP A 20 -9.77 -5.44 -5.69
N VAL A 21 -8.45 -5.64 -5.78
CA VAL A 21 -7.47 -4.90 -4.97
C VAL A 21 -7.54 -3.39 -5.25
N VAL A 22 -7.67 -2.97 -6.50
CA VAL A 22 -7.82 -1.54 -6.84
C VAL A 22 -9.06 -0.93 -6.18
N LYS A 23 -10.20 -1.62 -6.17
CA LYS A 23 -11.40 -1.13 -5.47
C LYS A 23 -11.17 -0.98 -3.97
N ILE A 24 -10.44 -1.91 -3.35
CA ILE A 24 -10.10 -1.83 -1.92
C ILE A 24 -9.25 -0.59 -1.65
N ILE A 25 -8.25 -0.32 -2.50
CA ILE A 25 -7.43 0.89 -2.41
C ILE A 25 -8.30 2.15 -2.55
N GLU A 26 -9.21 2.19 -3.53
CA GLU A 26 -10.12 3.33 -3.73
C GLU A 26 -10.98 3.62 -2.49
N HIS A 27 -11.58 2.59 -1.87
CA HIS A 27 -12.37 2.77 -0.65
C HIS A 27 -11.51 3.29 0.50
N LYS A 28 -10.33 2.70 0.70
CA LYS A 28 -9.46 3.07 1.80
C LYS A 28 -8.84 4.47 1.65
N ILE A 29 -8.68 4.95 0.41
CA ILE A 29 -8.33 6.36 0.15
C ILE A 29 -9.42 7.29 0.70
N GLU A 30 -10.70 7.02 0.40
CA GLU A 30 -11.79 7.85 0.92
C GLU A 30 -11.86 7.79 2.45
N ASP A 31 -11.73 6.59 3.04
CA ASP A 31 -11.68 6.43 4.51
C ASP A 31 -10.56 7.29 5.12
N ARG A 32 -9.35 7.25 4.55
CA ARG A 32 -8.20 8.01 5.06
C ARG A 32 -8.39 9.52 4.89
N LEU A 33 -9.02 9.96 3.80
CA LEU A 33 -9.37 11.37 3.56
C LEU A 33 -10.46 11.87 4.52
N ASP A 34 -11.39 11.01 4.90
CA ASP A 34 -12.43 11.33 5.87
C ASP A 34 -11.87 11.39 7.30
N GLU A 35 -10.96 10.48 7.66
CA GLU A 35 -10.30 10.44 8.98
C GLU A 35 -9.37 11.62 9.24
N LYS A 36 -8.51 11.95 8.26
CA LYS A 36 -7.45 12.94 8.45
C LYS A 36 -7.79 14.30 7.81
N GLY A 37 -8.88 14.37 7.05
CA GLY A 37 -9.29 15.53 6.27
C GLY A 37 -8.61 15.59 4.90
N ARG A 38 -9.06 16.48 4.02
CA ARG A 38 -8.54 16.61 2.63
C ARG A 38 -7.29 17.50 2.50
N GLY A 39 -6.77 18.00 3.63
CA GLY A 39 -5.60 18.87 3.71
C GLY A 39 -4.33 18.17 4.20
N ILE A 40 -4.33 16.84 4.23
CA ILE A 40 -3.15 16.00 4.47
C ILE A 40 -2.28 15.89 3.23
N PHE A 41 -1.01 15.50 3.41
CA PHE A 41 -0.05 15.28 2.33
C PHE A 41 0.21 16.57 1.52
N VAL A 42 0.29 17.72 2.20
CA VAL A 42 0.48 19.04 1.58
C VAL A 42 1.94 19.38 1.34
N SER A 43 2.87 18.70 2.01
CA SER A 43 4.30 18.83 1.81
C SER A 43 4.96 17.50 1.43
N ARG A 44 6.11 17.57 0.76
CA ARG A 44 6.88 16.37 0.37
C ARG A 44 7.40 15.59 1.56
N HIS A 45 7.79 16.30 2.61
CA HIS A 45 8.32 15.70 3.84
C HIS A 45 7.24 14.93 4.59
N GLU A 46 6.03 15.48 4.69
CA GLU A 46 4.88 14.80 5.28
C GLU A 46 4.51 13.55 4.48
N VAL A 47 4.43 13.66 3.16
CA VAL A 47 4.16 12.54 2.26
C VAL A 47 5.16 11.42 2.43
N MET A 48 6.45 11.75 2.42
CA MET A 48 7.51 10.77 2.57
C MET A 48 7.49 10.16 3.97
N GLY A 49 7.21 10.96 4.99
CA GLY A 49 7.08 10.50 6.38
C GLY A 49 6.02 9.41 6.52
N VAL A 50 4.81 9.66 6.01
CA VAL A 50 3.71 8.68 6.07
C VAL A 50 4.05 7.42 5.29
N ILE A 51 4.56 7.54 4.07
CA ILE A 51 4.91 6.35 3.26
C ILE A 51 5.99 5.50 3.96
N LEU A 52 6.99 6.13 4.55
CA LEU A 52 8.07 5.43 5.25
C LEU A 52 7.59 4.78 6.56
N GLU A 53 6.66 5.42 7.28
CA GLU A 53 6.05 4.86 8.49
C GLU A 53 5.34 3.54 8.17
N GLU A 54 4.37 3.58 7.27
CA GLU A 54 3.56 2.42 6.87
C GLU A 54 4.46 1.33 6.23
N PHE A 55 5.52 1.72 5.51
CA PHE A 55 6.49 0.76 4.94
C PHE A 55 7.33 0.05 6.00
N ASN A 56 7.75 0.75 7.06
CA ASN A 56 8.48 0.14 8.16
C ASN A 56 7.57 -0.81 8.97
N GLU A 57 6.29 -0.47 9.13
CA GLU A 57 5.29 -1.35 9.74
C GLU A 57 5.10 -2.61 8.89
N ALA A 58 5.04 -2.48 7.56
CA ALA A 58 4.99 -3.64 6.66
C ALA A 58 6.23 -4.54 6.79
N ILE A 59 7.44 -3.96 6.87
CA ILE A 59 8.66 -4.73 7.11
C ILE A 59 8.56 -5.48 8.44
N TYR A 60 8.16 -4.79 9.51
CA TYR A 60 8.02 -5.39 10.84
C TYR A 60 7.01 -6.54 10.84
N ALA A 61 5.82 -6.36 10.26
CA ALA A 61 4.81 -7.42 10.17
C ALA A 61 5.28 -8.62 9.34
N CYS A 62 6.06 -8.38 8.27
CA CYS A 62 6.67 -9.42 7.46
C CYS A 62 7.69 -10.24 8.25
N GLU A 63 8.57 -9.58 8.99
CA GLU A 63 9.61 -10.21 9.81
C GLU A 63 9.03 -11.02 10.99
N ASN A 64 7.85 -10.65 11.49
CA ASN A 64 7.16 -11.32 12.60
C ASN A 64 6.09 -12.33 12.14
N GLU A 65 6.01 -12.66 10.84
CA GLU A 65 5.05 -13.61 10.26
C GLU A 65 3.56 -13.25 10.48
N GLU A 66 3.25 -11.97 10.67
CA GLU A 66 1.90 -11.47 10.92
C GLU A 66 1.16 -11.16 9.61
N LEU A 67 0.76 -12.20 8.87
CA LEU A 67 0.22 -12.05 7.50
C LEU A 67 -0.93 -11.04 7.38
N HIS A 68 -1.86 -11.01 8.35
CA HIS A 68 -2.98 -10.07 8.30
C HIS A 68 -2.52 -8.61 8.43
N ASN A 69 -1.60 -8.36 9.37
CA ASN A 69 -1.02 -7.04 9.59
C ASN A 69 -0.21 -6.64 8.36
N PHE A 70 0.63 -7.54 7.84
CA PHE A 70 1.41 -7.29 6.63
C PHE A 70 0.54 -6.87 5.43
N MET A 71 -0.59 -7.56 5.21
CA MET A 71 -1.52 -7.17 4.15
C MET A 71 -2.16 -5.80 4.38
N GLY A 72 -2.45 -5.45 5.65
CA GLY A 72 -2.90 -4.13 6.06
C GLY A 72 -1.88 -3.06 5.71
N GLU A 73 -0.64 -3.22 6.18
CA GLU A 73 0.41 -2.23 5.98
C GLU A 73 0.80 -2.06 4.50
N ILE A 74 0.83 -3.14 3.72
CA ILE A 74 1.05 -3.04 2.27
C ILE A 74 -0.07 -2.24 1.58
N LEU A 75 -1.31 -2.40 2.04
CA LEU A 75 -2.43 -1.61 1.54
C LEU A 75 -2.30 -0.15 1.96
N ASP A 76 -1.89 0.14 3.19
CA ASP A 76 -1.65 1.52 3.66
C ASP A 76 -0.52 2.21 2.88
N VAL A 77 0.57 1.52 2.58
CA VAL A 77 1.64 2.01 1.68
C VAL A 77 1.08 2.36 0.29
N ALA A 78 0.25 1.48 -0.29
CA ALA A 78 -0.36 1.73 -1.58
C ALA A 78 -1.28 2.95 -1.57
N VAL A 79 -2.10 3.10 -0.52
CA VAL A 79 -2.97 4.27 -0.29
C VAL A 79 -2.14 5.55 -0.14
N GLY A 80 -1.09 5.53 0.70
CA GLY A 80 -0.18 6.66 0.89
C GLY A 80 0.47 7.11 -0.41
N CYS A 81 0.92 6.15 -1.25
CA CYS A 81 1.49 6.45 -2.57
C CYS A 81 0.45 7.04 -3.54
N ALA A 82 -0.79 6.53 -3.53
CA ALA A 82 -1.86 7.04 -4.39
C ALA A 82 -2.25 8.48 -4.02
N ILE A 83 -2.40 8.77 -2.72
CA ILE A 83 -2.69 10.12 -2.22
C ILE A 83 -1.52 11.06 -2.54
N ALA A 84 -0.27 10.62 -2.34
CA ALA A 84 0.91 11.39 -2.70
C ALA A 84 0.90 11.82 -4.18
N LEU A 85 0.61 10.89 -5.09
CA LEU A 85 0.49 11.19 -6.53
C LEU A 85 -0.64 12.18 -6.82
N ALA A 86 -1.75 12.11 -6.10
CA ALA A 86 -2.84 13.08 -6.21
C ALA A 86 -2.40 14.47 -5.71
N SER A 87 -1.70 14.54 -4.57
CA SER A 87 -1.18 15.79 -3.99
C SER A 87 -0.19 16.49 -4.92
N PHE A 88 0.71 15.75 -5.58
CA PHE A 88 1.64 16.32 -6.58
C PHE A 88 0.94 16.94 -7.80
N ARG A 89 -0.32 16.55 -8.07
CA ARG A 89 -1.13 17.17 -9.13
C ARG A 89 -1.81 18.45 -8.68
N THR A 90 -1.78 18.77 -7.39
CA THR A 90 -2.23 20.06 -6.90
C THR A 90 -1.10 21.08 -7.12
N GLU A 91 -1.41 22.25 -7.68
CA GLU A 91 -0.42 23.34 -7.90
C GLU A 91 0.08 23.98 -6.58
N LYS A 92 -0.28 23.41 -5.43
CA LYS A 92 -0.11 24.00 -4.09
C LYS A 92 0.83 23.22 -3.18
N MET A 93 1.51 22.21 -3.71
CA MET A 93 2.35 21.36 -2.87
C MET A 93 3.62 22.09 -2.43
N GLU A 94 3.83 22.17 -1.11
CA GLU A 94 4.98 22.82 -0.50
C GLU A 94 6.22 21.90 -0.54
N TRP A 95 7.41 22.51 -0.58
CA TRP A 95 8.69 21.79 -0.56
C TRP A 95 9.13 21.47 0.87
#